data_AF-A0A814P5W4-F1
#
_entry.id   AF-A0A814P5W4-F1
#
_cell.length_a   1.000
_cell.length_b   1.000
_cell.length_c   1.000
_cell.angle_alpha   90.00
_cell.angle_beta   90.00
_cell.angle_gamma   90.00
#
_symmetry.space_group_name_H-M   'P 1'
#
loop_
_entity.id
_entity.type
_entity.pdbx_description
1 polymer ?
#
loop_
_entity_poly.entity_id
_entity_poly.type
_entity_poly.pdbx_seq_one_letter_code
_entity_poly.pdbx_strand_id
1 'polypeptide(L)'
;MSGNQTIKVTSLIVIMIMLFYLLNIHPKSVSILQLWKNRTLFNDTRQCRIILRERSGRLGNRLFMFASAYGLSLKHSCHLYIDSDIIEELQTSFEMNLTNLLSKSQLNNFTSITKIENHCSYIPDVLHSLNNSYSIELSGFWQVHKYFLDYMEQIKQQLRFKQSILDRVKNFLEKNINKNISTTVGIHIRRGDFLLVRRVSSDNYIFNAMSHFQIKYPSVIFIIVSDDKEYCQKTFGQKKNVLVTPDSFTPADDLAILALCKHTILTAGTFGWWGAFLSHNRSGDVLTDSKPDHTPLDANCRQDDYFPPWFKFLNNTNSNILSNNEQYTTTVVIAYFPLSKSKYNKGQYQLWLENLLGFCQSPIIIYTSIEYQPILQQFRRNNSLRTHFIVEYNSSLEMPPIKKLVPIFEQQYLTDPERAYHSVELYAVWCAKSFILNRSVELNPFQTKYFLYIDAGAFRSSNYRFERWPYEPSIHSILANNRLLLGMISPLSRQFCPLSYTVNKGPIRHDLIEGGLIGGTSDVIHWWTSMFYETINNYISKNFFIGKDQCLMNAIALTYPHRINMMISFRTSCGNIWFAFGPLLANQAEKQKLAFSITCQHQNLSEVVIPFENICNDSRNII
;
A
#
# COMPACT_ATOMS: atom_id res chain seq x y z
N MET A 1 13.94 5.66 -80.92
CA MET A 1 13.39 4.98 -79.72
C MET A 1 13.82 3.52 -79.74
N SER A 2 13.98 2.91 -78.56
CA SER A 2 14.44 1.54 -78.25
C SER A 2 15.91 1.21 -78.50
N GLY A 3 16.71 1.17 -77.42
CA GLY A 3 18.12 0.74 -77.45
C GLY A 3 18.82 0.76 -76.08
N ASN A 4 18.33 1.53 -75.10
CA ASN A 4 19.06 1.78 -73.85
C ASN A 4 18.45 1.19 -72.56
N GLN A 5 17.37 0.38 -72.65
CA GLN A 5 16.76 -0.23 -71.46
C GLN A 5 17.18 -1.70 -71.22
N THR A 6 17.70 -2.40 -72.23
CA THR A 6 18.02 -3.83 -72.12
C THR A 6 19.37 -4.10 -71.45
N ILE A 7 20.31 -3.14 -71.44
CA ILE A 7 21.68 -3.32 -70.91
C ILE A 7 21.75 -3.13 -69.37
N LYS A 8 20.80 -2.38 -68.77
CA LYS A 8 20.79 -2.15 -67.31
C LYS A 8 20.23 -3.32 -66.50
N VAL A 9 19.31 -4.11 -67.07
CA VAL A 9 18.70 -5.24 -66.36
C VAL A 9 19.62 -6.46 -66.34
N THR A 10 20.35 -6.71 -67.42
CA THR A 10 21.37 -7.78 -67.48
C THR A 10 22.54 -7.52 -66.54
N SER A 11 22.97 -6.25 -66.38
CA SER A 11 24.07 -5.89 -65.47
C SER A 11 23.73 -6.09 -63.99
N LEU A 12 22.49 -5.79 -63.56
CA LEU A 12 22.05 -6.00 -62.18
C LEU A 12 21.87 -7.47 -61.82
N ILE A 13 21.39 -8.28 -62.78
CA ILE A 13 21.22 -9.73 -62.58
C ILE A 13 22.58 -10.42 -62.47
N VAL A 14 23.57 -10.02 -63.27
CA VAL A 14 24.95 -10.54 -63.17
C VAL A 14 25.60 -10.17 -61.84
N ILE A 15 25.38 -8.94 -61.33
CA ILE A 15 25.88 -8.51 -60.01
C ILE A 15 25.21 -9.29 -58.88
N MET A 16 23.90 -9.54 -58.95
CA MET A 16 23.20 -10.37 -57.96
C MET A 16 23.63 -11.83 -58.00
N ILE A 17 23.86 -12.40 -59.18
CA ILE A 17 24.37 -13.78 -59.32
C ILE A 17 25.80 -13.87 -58.79
N MET A 18 26.67 -12.88 -59.05
CA MET A 18 28.02 -12.84 -58.47
C MET A 18 28.00 -12.66 -56.94
N LEU A 19 27.10 -11.83 -56.39
CA LEU A 19 26.92 -11.69 -54.94
C LEU A 19 26.41 -12.98 -54.29
N PHE A 20 25.51 -13.70 -54.95
CA PHE A 20 25.00 -14.99 -54.47
C PHE A 20 26.07 -16.10 -54.56
N TYR A 21 26.96 -16.04 -55.57
CA TYR A 21 28.09 -16.97 -55.71
C TYR A 21 29.22 -16.67 -54.70
N LEU A 22 29.51 -15.39 -54.44
CA LEU A 22 30.51 -14.96 -53.46
C LEU A 22 30.09 -15.22 -52.00
N LEU A 23 28.78 -15.23 -51.71
CA LEU A 23 28.26 -15.57 -50.37
C LEU A 23 28.28 -17.09 -50.09
N ASN A 24 28.33 -17.94 -51.13
CA ASN A 24 28.29 -19.39 -50.97
C ASN A 24 29.68 -20.07 -51.06
N ILE A 25 30.74 -19.33 -51.41
CA ILE A 25 32.09 -19.89 -51.58
C ILE A 25 33.10 -19.03 -50.82
N HIS A 26 33.11 -19.17 -49.49
CA HIS A 26 34.26 -19.01 -48.55
C HIS A 26 33.86 -18.32 -47.23
N PRO A 27 34.08 -18.98 -46.06
CA PRO A 27 33.76 -18.44 -44.73
C PRO A 27 34.81 -17.44 -44.20
N LYS A 28 35.33 -16.52 -45.03
CA LYS A 28 36.35 -15.53 -44.62
C LYS A 28 36.08 -14.08 -45.04
N SER A 29 34.88 -13.74 -45.50
CA SER A 29 34.52 -12.38 -45.95
C SER A 29 34.05 -11.42 -44.86
N VAL A 30 34.07 -11.82 -43.58
CA VAL A 30 33.73 -10.93 -42.44
C VAL A 30 34.76 -9.78 -42.28
N SER A 31 35.99 -9.93 -42.79
CA SER A 31 37.05 -8.92 -42.61
C SER A 31 36.91 -7.68 -43.51
N ILE A 32 36.30 -7.79 -44.70
CA ILE A 32 36.20 -6.66 -45.64
C ILE A 32 35.07 -5.70 -45.24
N LEU A 33 33.97 -6.23 -44.68
CA LEU A 33 32.90 -5.41 -44.08
C LEU A 33 33.36 -4.69 -42.80
N GLN A 34 34.29 -5.29 -42.04
CA GLN A 34 34.95 -4.62 -40.90
C GLN A 34 35.94 -3.53 -41.34
N LEU A 35 36.67 -3.74 -42.44
CA LEU A 35 37.59 -2.74 -42.99
C LEU A 35 36.87 -1.57 -43.66
N TRP A 36 35.69 -1.78 -44.24
CA TRP A 36 34.83 -0.70 -44.74
C TRP A 36 34.14 0.09 -43.62
N LYS A 37 33.84 -0.54 -42.47
CA LYS A 37 33.39 0.20 -41.27
C LYS A 37 34.47 1.09 -40.65
N ASN A 38 35.75 0.73 -40.79
CA ASN A 38 36.85 1.48 -40.19
C ASN A 38 37.40 2.63 -41.07
N ARG A 39 37.06 2.68 -42.37
CA ARG A 39 37.55 3.73 -43.29
C ARG A 39 36.59 4.89 -43.57
N THR A 40 35.39 4.88 -43.00
CA THR A 40 34.44 6.02 -43.05
C THR A 40 34.50 6.92 -41.80
N LEU A 41 35.63 6.91 -41.07
CA LEU A 41 35.84 7.66 -39.83
C LEU A 41 36.23 9.15 -39.99
N PHE A 42 36.10 9.74 -41.18
CA PHE A 42 36.45 11.16 -41.41
C PHE A 42 35.38 11.99 -42.14
N ASN A 43 34.15 11.51 -42.22
CA ASN A 43 32.96 12.32 -42.52
C ASN A 43 31.89 12.01 -41.48
N ASP A 44 32.17 12.31 -40.20
CA ASP A 44 31.23 12.07 -39.12
C ASP A 44 30.14 13.15 -39.12
N THR A 45 28.96 12.80 -39.62
CA THR A 45 27.76 13.63 -39.62
C THR A 45 27.11 13.76 -38.23
N ARG A 46 27.70 13.17 -37.19
CA ARG A 46 27.22 13.27 -35.80
C ARG A 46 27.55 14.64 -35.20
N GLN A 47 26.58 15.55 -35.27
CA GLN A 47 26.70 16.91 -34.73
C GLN A 47 26.56 17.02 -33.19
N CYS A 48 26.38 15.92 -32.46
CA CYS A 48 26.11 15.93 -31.01
C CYS A 48 27.14 15.15 -30.17
N ARG A 49 27.45 15.65 -28.97
CA ARG A 49 28.35 15.06 -27.96
C ARG A 49 27.73 15.15 -26.57
N ILE A 50 27.81 14.07 -25.82
CA ILE A 50 27.42 13.98 -24.40
C ILE A 50 28.70 13.82 -23.57
N ILE A 51 28.84 14.62 -22.52
CA ILE A 51 30.05 14.72 -21.69
C ILE A 51 29.63 14.45 -20.24
N LEU A 52 30.32 13.50 -19.60
CA LEU A 52 30.15 13.19 -18.18
C LEU A 52 31.47 13.37 -17.44
N ARG A 53 31.53 14.40 -16.59
CA ARG A 53 32.64 14.67 -15.66
C ARG A 53 32.21 14.67 -14.19
N GLU A 54 30.91 14.70 -13.93
CA GLU A 54 30.36 14.83 -12.58
C GLU A 54 30.73 13.60 -11.71
N ARG A 55 31.38 13.89 -10.59
CA ARG A 55 31.83 12.93 -9.59
C ARG A 55 31.21 13.21 -8.22
N SER A 56 29.95 13.63 -8.15
CA SER A 56 29.21 13.77 -6.89
C SER A 56 28.44 12.50 -6.46
N GLY A 57 28.38 12.22 -5.16
CA GLY A 57 27.60 11.10 -4.60
C GLY A 57 28.32 9.74 -4.55
N ARG A 58 27.60 8.70 -4.10
CA ARG A 58 28.10 7.31 -3.97
C ARG A 58 27.75 6.48 -5.21
N LEU A 59 28.15 5.19 -5.21
CA LEU A 59 27.97 4.26 -6.33
C LEU A 59 26.58 4.30 -7.02
N GLY A 60 25.47 4.30 -6.26
CA GLY A 60 24.13 4.38 -6.87
C GLY A 60 23.89 5.66 -7.70
N ASN A 61 24.45 6.80 -7.27
CA ASN A 61 24.37 8.06 -8.01
C ASN A 61 25.28 8.04 -9.24
N ARG A 62 26.47 7.45 -9.11
CA ARG A 62 27.42 7.25 -10.23
C ARG A 62 26.78 6.47 -11.37
N LEU A 63 26.09 5.39 -11.02
CA LEU A 63 25.41 4.53 -11.98
C LEU A 63 24.30 5.28 -12.73
N PHE A 64 23.54 6.13 -12.07
CA PHE A 64 22.55 6.99 -12.73
C PHE A 64 23.17 7.96 -13.73
N MET A 65 24.22 8.67 -13.32
CA MET A 65 24.90 9.61 -14.21
C MET A 65 25.51 8.90 -15.42
N PHE A 66 26.19 7.77 -15.20
CA PHE A 66 26.72 6.92 -16.27
C PHE A 66 25.61 6.45 -17.22
N ALA A 67 24.54 5.88 -16.67
CA ALA A 67 23.46 5.30 -17.45
C ALA A 67 22.72 6.35 -18.27
N SER A 68 22.43 7.51 -17.69
CA SER A 68 21.81 8.64 -18.40
C SER A 68 22.71 9.18 -19.51
N ALA A 69 24.01 9.35 -19.27
CA ALA A 69 24.95 9.79 -20.30
C ALA A 69 25.06 8.78 -21.46
N TYR A 70 25.20 7.49 -21.13
CA TYR A 70 25.30 6.42 -22.11
C TYR A 70 23.98 6.26 -22.90
N GLY A 71 22.84 6.25 -22.22
CA GLY A 71 21.51 6.16 -22.83
C GLY A 71 21.22 7.33 -23.77
N LEU A 72 21.52 8.57 -23.37
CA LEU A 72 21.40 9.74 -24.24
C LEU A 72 22.31 9.64 -25.47
N SER A 73 23.54 9.16 -25.30
CA SER A 73 24.46 8.98 -26.43
C SER A 73 23.93 7.96 -27.44
N LEU A 74 23.31 6.87 -26.97
CA LEU A 74 22.70 5.86 -27.82
C LEU A 74 21.44 6.40 -28.50
N LYS A 75 20.57 7.07 -27.73
CA LYS A 75 19.30 7.65 -28.21
C LYS A 75 19.48 8.58 -29.39
N HIS A 76 20.48 9.44 -29.31
CA HIS A 76 20.70 10.50 -30.29
C HIS A 76 21.90 10.24 -31.19
N SER A 77 22.50 9.05 -31.11
CA SER A 77 23.73 8.70 -31.83
C SER A 77 24.86 9.73 -31.63
N CYS A 78 24.95 10.31 -30.44
CA CYS A 78 25.97 11.30 -30.09
C CYS A 78 27.29 10.61 -29.73
N HIS A 79 28.40 11.32 -29.90
CA HIS A 79 29.65 10.90 -29.28
C HIS A 79 29.56 11.01 -27.76
N LEU A 80 30.24 10.11 -27.05
CA LEU A 80 30.25 10.11 -25.58
C LEU A 80 31.66 10.33 -25.05
N TYR A 81 31.80 11.28 -24.14
CA TYR A 81 32.97 11.42 -23.30
C TYR A 81 32.60 11.11 -21.86
N ILE A 82 33.39 10.27 -21.20
CA ILE A 82 33.31 10.02 -19.76
C ILE A 82 34.71 10.20 -19.20
N ASP A 83 34.83 10.93 -18.10
CA ASP A 83 36.10 11.10 -17.41
C ASP A 83 36.69 9.75 -17.00
N SER A 84 38.01 9.59 -17.15
CA SER A 84 38.72 8.32 -16.92
C SER A 84 38.51 7.82 -15.50
N ASP A 85 38.46 8.72 -14.52
CA ASP A 85 38.31 8.34 -13.12
C ASP A 85 36.95 7.67 -12.85
N ILE A 86 35.90 8.09 -13.56
CA ILE A 86 34.55 7.50 -13.45
C ILE A 86 34.58 6.07 -14.02
N ILE A 87 35.24 5.90 -15.17
CA ILE A 87 35.40 4.59 -15.81
C ILE A 87 36.18 3.66 -14.88
N GLU A 88 37.33 4.10 -14.38
CA GLU A 88 38.18 3.31 -13.48
C GLU A 88 37.45 2.92 -12.20
N GLU A 89 36.70 3.86 -11.59
CA GLU A 89 35.87 3.62 -10.40
C GLU A 89 34.82 2.54 -10.67
N LEU A 90 34.07 2.62 -11.77
CA LEU A 90 33.05 1.62 -12.13
C LEU A 90 33.67 0.27 -12.54
N GLN A 91 34.81 0.31 -13.23
CA GLN A 91 35.58 -0.88 -13.62
C GLN A 91 36.15 -1.63 -12.42
N THR A 92 36.16 -1.08 -11.21
CA THR A 92 36.46 -1.87 -10.01
C THR A 92 35.44 -2.99 -9.82
N SER A 93 34.18 -2.73 -10.16
CA SER A 93 33.01 -3.58 -9.87
C SER A 93 32.46 -4.28 -11.10
N PHE A 94 32.56 -3.66 -12.27
CA PHE A 94 31.91 -4.11 -13.51
C PHE A 94 32.90 -4.38 -14.65
N GLU A 95 32.53 -5.30 -15.53
CA GLU A 95 33.23 -5.61 -16.78
C GLU A 95 32.72 -4.70 -17.89
N MET A 96 33.15 -3.44 -17.86
CA MET A 96 32.75 -2.44 -18.84
C MET A 96 33.52 -2.61 -20.16
N ASN A 97 32.80 -2.59 -21.28
CA ASN A 97 33.37 -2.59 -22.62
C ASN A 97 32.77 -1.42 -23.43
N LEU A 98 33.17 -0.20 -23.04
CA LEU A 98 32.77 1.03 -23.70
C LEU A 98 33.60 1.21 -24.98
N THR A 99 32.93 1.20 -26.13
CA THR A 99 33.55 1.45 -27.43
C THR A 99 33.16 2.84 -27.92
N ASN A 100 34.04 3.46 -28.73
CA ASN A 100 33.78 4.74 -29.39
C ASN A 100 33.61 5.94 -28.44
N LEU A 101 34.30 5.92 -27.29
CA LEU A 101 34.41 7.10 -26.43
C LEU A 101 35.34 8.14 -27.07
N LEU A 102 35.03 9.43 -26.86
CA LEU A 102 35.95 10.52 -27.16
C LEU A 102 37.12 10.49 -26.19
N SER A 103 38.32 10.75 -26.70
CA SER A 103 39.49 11.04 -25.86
C SER A 103 39.43 12.48 -25.35
N LYS A 104 40.18 12.75 -24.27
CA LYS A 104 40.31 14.11 -23.69
C LYS A 104 40.88 15.11 -24.70
N SER A 105 41.80 14.68 -25.56
CA SER A 105 42.35 15.53 -26.64
C SER A 105 41.31 15.84 -27.71
N GLN A 106 40.51 14.85 -28.12
CA GLN A 106 39.39 15.08 -29.05
C GLN A 106 38.36 16.05 -28.46
N LEU A 107 38.07 15.96 -27.17
CA LEU A 107 37.14 16.86 -26.48
C LEU A 107 37.64 18.32 -26.45
N ASN A 108 38.94 18.54 -26.25
CA ASN A 108 39.54 19.88 -26.19
C ASN A 108 39.50 20.64 -27.52
N ASN A 109 39.28 19.95 -28.64
CA ASN A 109 39.16 20.56 -29.96
C ASN A 109 37.81 21.28 -30.17
N PHE A 110 36.91 21.25 -29.19
CA PHE A 110 35.58 21.85 -29.28
C PHE A 110 35.46 23.07 -28.34
N THR A 111 34.96 24.18 -28.87
CA THR A 111 34.97 25.50 -28.20
C THR A 111 33.71 25.82 -27.41
N SER A 112 32.59 25.16 -27.67
CA SER A 112 31.31 25.42 -27.00
C SER A 112 30.76 24.15 -26.33
N ILE A 113 30.78 24.14 -25.00
CA ILE A 113 30.16 23.09 -24.16
C ILE A 113 29.06 23.75 -23.33
N THR A 114 27.82 23.27 -23.48
CA THR A 114 26.68 23.70 -22.67
C THR A 114 26.53 22.76 -21.50
N LYS A 115 26.68 23.28 -20.27
CA LYS A 115 26.43 22.50 -19.05
C LYS A 115 24.92 22.49 -18.75
N ILE A 116 24.37 21.29 -18.58
CA ILE A 116 22.97 21.09 -18.18
C ILE A 116 22.96 20.43 -16.82
N GLU A 117 22.26 21.06 -15.87
CA GLU A 117 22.04 20.53 -14.54
C GLU A 117 20.70 19.81 -14.48
N ASN A 118 20.69 18.57 -14.00
CA ASN A 118 19.47 17.83 -13.76
C ASN A 118 19.64 16.87 -12.58
N HIS A 119 18.67 16.85 -11.68
CA HIS A 119 18.61 15.90 -10.59
C HIS A 119 17.83 14.66 -10.98
N CYS A 120 16.55 14.80 -11.34
CA CYS A 120 15.60 13.68 -11.41
C CYS A 120 14.36 13.98 -12.28
N SER A 121 14.35 15.09 -13.03
CA SER A 121 13.20 15.47 -13.85
C SER A 121 13.44 15.07 -15.29
N TYR A 122 12.46 14.39 -15.90
CA TYR A 122 12.58 14.07 -17.32
C TYR A 122 12.33 15.33 -18.15
N ILE A 123 13.36 15.73 -18.89
CA ILE A 123 13.30 16.79 -19.89
C ILE A 123 13.13 16.10 -21.26
N PRO A 124 11.95 16.23 -21.90
CA PRO A 124 11.75 15.75 -23.26
C PRO A 124 12.72 16.46 -24.20
N ASP A 125 13.32 15.70 -25.12
CA ASP A 125 14.22 16.21 -26.14
C ASP A 125 15.27 17.19 -25.60
N VAL A 126 16.07 16.71 -24.63
CA VAL A 126 17.22 17.43 -24.05
C VAL A 126 18.08 18.14 -25.11
N LEU A 127 18.13 17.59 -26.32
CA LEU A 127 18.88 18.13 -27.45
C LEU A 127 18.12 19.13 -28.34
N HIS A 128 16.79 19.20 -28.31
CA HIS A 128 15.98 20.04 -29.23
C HIS A 128 15.96 21.53 -28.82
N SER A 129 16.33 21.86 -27.58
CA SER A 129 16.49 23.26 -27.15
C SER A 129 17.71 23.97 -27.77
N LEU A 130 18.40 23.31 -28.70
CA LEU A 130 19.75 23.63 -29.15
C LEU A 130 19.86 23.34 -30.70
N ASN A 131 20.15 24.37 -31.53
CA ASN A 131 20.42 24.39 -33.02
C ASN A 131 21.72 23.73 -33.63
N ASN A 132 21.65 22.67 -34.45
CA ASN A 132 22.68 22.18 -35.40
C ASN A 132 24.15 21.83 -35.01
N SER A 133 24.67 21.94 -33.77
CA SER A 133 25.88 21.22 -33.29
C SER A 133 26.13 21.41 -31.79
N TYR A 134 26.01 20.36 -30.97
CA TYR A 134 26.07 20.48 -29.51
C TYR A 134 27.04 19.57 -28.80
N SER A 135 27.77 20.14 -27.86
CA SER A 135 28.47 19.41 -26.81
C SER A 135 27.78 19.73 -25.49
N ILE A 136 27.16 18.73 -24.86
CA ILE A 136 26.42 18.90 -23.61
C ILE A 136 27.18 18.22 -22.49
N GLU A 137 27.44 18.95 -21.41
CA GLU A 137 27.97 18.39 -20.17
C GLU A 137 26.87 18.18 -19.15
N LEU A 138 26.72 16.93 -18.70
CA LEU A 138 25.73 16.54 -17.71
C LEU A 138 26.28 16.83 -16.30
N SER A 139 25.50 17.57 -15.51
CA SER A 139 25.79 17.87 -14.09
C SER A 139 24.59 17.62 -13.19
N GLY A 140 24.82 17.34 -11.91
CA GLY A 140 23.79 16.80 -11.02
C GLY A 140 23.66 15.27 -11.16
N PHE A 141 22.62 14.68 -10.59
CA PHE A 141 22.53 13.22 -10.44
C PHE A 141 21.85 12.46 -11.59
N TRP A 142 21.08 13.14 -12.45
CA TRP A 142 20.40 12.53 -13.60
C TRP A 142 19.66 11.20 -13.30
N GLN A 143 18.93 11.17 -12.19
CA GLN A 143 18.19 10.01 -11.67
C GLN A 143 16.87 9.80 -12.41
N VAL A 144 16.95 9.63 -13.74
CA VAL A 144 15.81 9.53 -14.63
C VAL A 144 15.96 8.31 -15.53
N HIS A 145 15.16 7.26 -15.26
CA HIS A 145 15.29 5.99 -16.00
C HIS A 145 14.93 6.14 -17.48
N LYS A 146 14.05 7.08 -17.82
CA LYS A 146 13.59 7.34 -19.19
C LYS A 146 14.72 7.68 -20.17
N TYR A 147 15.90 8.10 -19.70
CA TYR A 147 17.05 8.34 -20.58
C TYR A 147 17.76 7.07 -21.06
N PHE A 148 17.58 5.95 -20.36
CA PHE A 148 18.31 4.73 -20.66
C PHE A 148 17.46 3.45 -20.65
N LEU A 149 16.16 3.58 -20.37
CA LEU A 149 15.22 2.45 -20.33
C LEU A 149 15.14 1.69 -21.66
N ASP A 150 15.10 2.41 -22.78
CA ASP A 150 15.07 1.79 -24.13
C ASP A 150 16.38 1.07 -24.48
N TYR A 151 17.45 1.37 -23.75
CA TYR A 151 18.80 0.80 -23.91
C TYR A 151 19.20 -0.10 -22.74
N MET A 152 18.21 -0.64 -22.02
CA MET A 152 18.43 -1.37 -20.77
C MET A 152 19.40 -2.54 -20.93
N GLU A 153 19.33 -3.29 -22.03
CA GLU A 153 20.22 -4.43 -22.27
C GLU A 153 21.67 -3.99 -22.50
N GLN A 154 21.89 -2.89 -23.23
CA GLN A 154 23.20 -2.29 -23.42
C GLN A 154 23.76 -1.77 -22.10
N ILE A 155 22.92 -1.15 -21.27
CA ILE A 155 23.29 -0.70 -19.92
C ILE A 155 23.71 -1.89 -19.06
N LYS A 156 22.91 -2.96 -19.02
CA LYS A 156 23.23 -4.18 -18.25
C LYS A 156 24.49 -4.87 -18.75
N GLN A 157 24.77 -4.82 -20.05
CA GLN A 157 26.00 -5.36 -20.63
C GLN A 157 27.24 -4.62 -20.10
N GLN A 158 27.17 -3.29 -19.98
CA GLN A 158 28.26 -2.49 -19.41
C GLN A 158 28.38 -2.67 -17.89
N LEU A 159 27.27 -2.96 -17.21
CA LEU A 159 27.20 -3.13 -15.76
C LEU A 159 27.16 -4.60 -15.33
N ARG A 160 27.83 -5.49 -16.08
CA ARG A 160 28.02 -6.89 -15.69
C ARG A 160 29.04 -6.96 -14.56
N PHE A 161 28.68 -7.54 -13.42
CA PHE A 161 29.62 -7.72 -12.31
C PHE A 161 30.83 -8.58 -12.72
N LYS A 162 32.02 -8.26 -12.19
CA LYS A 162 33.19 -9.11 -12.35
C LYS A 162 32.95 -10.51 -11.79
N GLN A 163 33.54 -11.51 -12.44
CA GLN A 163 33.44 -12.90 -12.01
C GLN A 163 33.85 -13.11 -10.54
N SER A 164 34.90 -12.41 -10.08
CA SER A 164 35.37 -12.53 -8.69
C SER A 164 34.36 -12.04 -7.63
N ILE A 165 33.50 -11.07 -7.97
CA ILE A 165 32.39 -10.63 -7.11
C ILE A 165 31.28 -11.68 -7.11
N LEU A 166 30.92 -12.16 -8.31
CA LEU A 166 29.89 -13.18 -8.47
C LEU A 166 30.24 -14.47 -7.72
N ASP A 167 31.50 -14.90 -7.77
CA ASP A 167 31.96 -16.09 -7.06
C ASP A 167 31.87 -15.93 -5.54
N ARG A 168 32.28 -14.78 -4.99
CA ARG A 168 32.13 -14.49 -3.55
C ARG A 168 30.68 -14.53 -3.11
N VAL A 169 29.80 -13.87 -3.86
CA VAL A 169 28.37 -13.80 -3.55
C VAL A 169 27.71 -15.17 -3.67
N LYS A 170 27.97 -15.92 -4.74
CA LYS A 170 27.43 -17.28 -4.92
C LYS A 170 27.88 -18.22 -3.81
N ASN A 171 29.17 -18.21 -3.46
CA ASN A 171 29.69 -19.01 -2.36
C ASN A 171 29.00 -18.67 -1.02
N PHE A 172 28.71 -17.39 -0.76
CA PHE A 172 27.96 -16.97 0.42
C PHE A 172 26.51 -17.49 0.39
N LEU A 173 25.83 -17.38 -0.73
CA LEU A 173 24.44 -17.85 -0.88
C LEU A 173 24.36 -19.38 -0.74
N GLU A 174 25.23 -20.13 -1.39
CA GLU A 174 25.26 -21.60 -1.33
C GLU A 174 25.56 -22.13 0.08
N LYS A 175 26.40 -21.41 0.85
CA LYS A 175 26.73 -21.77 2.23
C LYS A 175 25.58 -21.53 3.21
N ASN A 176 24.76 -20.50 2.99
CA ASN A 176 23.78 -20.04 3.96
C ASN A 176 22.32 -20.33 3.60
N ILE A 177 22.04 -20.73 2.34
CA ILE A 177 20.69 -20.95 1.85
C ILE A 177 20.48 -22.44 1.57
N ASN A 178 19.47 -23.03 2.22
CA ASN A 178 19.10 -24.42 1.99
C ASN A 178 18.56 -24.61 0.55
N LYS A 179 18.94 -25.71 -0.11
CA LYS A 179 18.45 -26.08 -1.45
C LYS A 179 16.93 -26.17 -1.56
N ASN A 180 16.21 -26.36 -0.46
CA ASN A 180 14.75 -26.40 -0.43
C ASN A 180 14.09 -25.01 -0.51
N ILE A 181 14.85 -23.91 -0.46
CA ILE A 181 14.31 -22.55 -0.60
C ILE A 181 13.91 -22.28 -2.05
N SER A 182 12.61 -22.00 -2.27
CA SER A 182 12.06 -21.73 -3.60
C SER A 182 12.23 -20.29 -4.10
N THR A 183 12.41 -19.33 -3.18
CA THR A 183 12.39 -17.89 -3.51
C THR A 183 13.35 -17.08 -2.63
N THR A 184 14.15 -16.20 -3.25
CA THR A 184 15.02 -15.21 -2.58
C THR A 184 14.46 -13.80 -2.74
N VAL A 185 14.45 -13.04 -1.64
CA VAL A 185 14.05 -11.63 -1.62
C VAL A 185 15.20 -10.81 -1.05
N GLY A 186 15.81 -9.96 -1.88
CA GLY A 186 16.83 -9.00 -1.42
C GLY A 186 16.15 -7.83 -0.71
N ILE A 187 16.65 -7.42 0.44
CA ILE A 187 16.16 -6.23 1.15
C ILE A 187 17.30 -5.22 1.25
N HIS A 188 17.15 -4.06 0.64
CA HIS A 188 18.05 -2.94 0.86
C HIS A 188 17.48 -2.03 1.95
N ILE A 189 18.21 -1.84 3.05
CA ILE A 189 17.86 -0.94 4.17
C ILE A 189 18.93 0.15 4.29
N ARG A 190 18.59 1.38 3.94
CA ARG A 190 19.44 2.57 4.05
C ARG A 190 19.15 3.30 5.35
N ARG A 191 20.14 3.38 6.23
CA ARG A 191 20.02 4.05 7.52
C ARG A 191 21.09 5.11 7.73
N GLY A 192 22.37 4.80 7.57
CA GLY A 192 23.52 5.64 7.95
C GLY A 192 23.27 7.15 8.02
N ASP A 193 23.53 7.87 6.92
CA ASP A 193 23.28 9.32 6.78
C ASP A 193 21.78 9.68 6.82
N PHE A 194 20.90 8.73 6.47
CA PHE A 194 19.45 8.92 6.42
C PHE A 194 18.81 9.02 7.83
N LEU A 195 19.47 8.50 8.86
CA LEU A 195 19.05 8.64 10.26
C LEU A 195 19.16 10.10 10.71
N LEU A 196 20.24 10.78 10.32
CA LEU A 196 20.49 12.18 10.70
C LEU A 196 19.43 13.12 10.11
N VAL A 197 18.98 12.84 8.89
CA VAL A 197 17.96 13.63 8.19
C VAL A 197 16.54 13.09 8.37
N ARG A 198 16.34 12.08 9.22
CA ARG A 198 15.04 11.43 9.50
C ARG A 198 14.31 10.94 8.24
N ARG A 199 15.05 10.36 7.30
CA ARG A 199 14.55 9.84 6.01
C ARG A 199 14.56 8.31 5.89
N VAL A 200 14.77 7.61 7.00
CA VAL A 200 14.75 6.14 7.01
C VAL A 200 13.33 5.61 6.80
N SER A 201 13.19 4.56 5.99
CA SER A 201 11.93 3.83 5.88
C SER A 201 11.56 3.19 7.22
N SER A 202 10.27 3.04 7.48
CA SER A 202 9.79 2.44 8.73
C SER A 202 10.02 0.93 8.77
N ASP A 203 10.27 0.38 9.97
CA ASP A 203 10.30 -1.08 10.15
C ASP A 203 8.99 -1.74 9.73
N ASN A 204 7.86 -1.06 9.94
CA ASN A 204 6.54 -1.53 9.56
C ASN A 204 6.43 -1.74 8.04
N TYR A 205 6.96 -0.83 7.23
CA TYR A 205 7.03 -1.03 5.78
C TYR A 205 7.83 -2.30 5.45
N ILE A 206 9.01 -2.47 6.05
CA ILE A 206 9.89 -3.62 5.80
C ILE A 206 9.18 -4.93 6.19
N PHE A 207 8.54 -4.99 7.37
CA PHE A 207 7.78 -6.15 7.82
C PHE A 207 6.54 -6.45 6.95
N ASN A 208 5.84 -5.42 6.46
CA ASN A 208 4.70 -5.60 5.55
C ASN A 208 5.15 -6.11 4.19
N ALA A 209 6.25 -5.58 3.65
CA ALA A 209 6.84 -6.05 2.42
C ALA A 209 7.36 -7.49 2.56
N MET A 210 7.94 -7.87 3.70
CA MET A 210 8.30 -9.26 4.00
C MET A 210 7.06 -10.16 4.05
N SER A 211 6.00 -9.73 4.73
CA SER A 211 4.73 -10.46 4.85
C SER A 211 4.10 -10.72 3.48
N HIS A 212 4.14 -9.73 2.58
CA HIS A 212 3.67 -9.88 1.19
C HIS A 212 4.31 -11.09 0.50
N PHE A 213 5.62 -11.27 0.63
CA PHE A 213 6.33 -12.40 0.03
C PHE A 213 6.13 -13.71 0.78
N GLN A 214 5.97 -13.67 2.11
CA GLN A 214 5.69 -14.87 2.92
C GLN A 214 4.32 -15.47 2.61
N ILE A 215 3.31 -14.64 2.37
CA ILE A 215 1.96 -15.08 1.98
C ILE A 215 2.01 -15.70 0.57
N LYS A 216 2.79 -15.09 -0.33
CA LYS A 216 2.84 -15.48 -1.75
C LYS A 216 3.69 -16.72 -2.01
N TYR A 217 4.72 -16.95 -1.21
CA TYR A 217 5.70 -18.01 -1.44
C TYR A 217 5.84 -18.92 -0.22
N PRO A 218 5.61 -20.24 -0.35
CA PRO A 218 5.64 -21.17 0.77
C PRO A 218 7.03 -21.32 1.39
N SER A 219 8.10 -21.05 0.62
CA SER A 219 9.47 -21.08 1.11
C SER A 219 10.27 -19.90 0.57
N VAL A 220 10.41 -18.87 1.40
CA VAL A 220 11.11 -17.62 1.09
C VAL A 220 12.22 -17.32 2.09
N ILE A 221 13.36 -16.84 1.59
CA ILE A 221 14.45 -16.29 2.40
C ILE A 221 14.67 -14.82 2.06
N PHE A 222 14.92 -14.02 3.09
CA PHE A 222 15.19 -12.59 2.99
C PHE A 222 16.68 -12.33 3.22
N ILE A 223 17.31 -11.60 2.32
CA ILE A 223 18.74 -11.31 2.37
C ILE A 223 18.89 -9.79 2.50
N ILE A 224 19.29 -9.33 3.67
CA ILE A 224 19.37 -7.92 4.03
C ILE A 224 20.76 -7.38 3.74
N VAL A 225 20.78 -6.31 2.95
CA VAL A 225 21.92 -5.45 2.65
C VAL A 225 21.66 -4.10 3.29
N SER A 226 22.61 -3.60 4.07
CA SER A 226 22.47 -2.31 4.76
C SER A 226 23.82 -1.66 5.05
N ASP A 227 23.80 -0.34 5.20
CA ASP A 227 24.91 0.42 5.79
C ASP A 227 24.83 0.49 7.33
N ASP A 228 23.83 -0.14 7.94
CA ASP A 228 23.63 -0.32 9.38
C ASP A 228 23.28 -1.80 9.66
N LYS A 229 24.29 -2.67 9.51
CA LYS A 229 24.13 -4.13 9.65
C LYS A 229 23.82 -4.55 11.08
N GLU A 230 24.36 -3.86 12.08
CA GLU A 230 24.07 -4.12 13.50
C GLU A 230 22.58 -3.92 13.80
N TYR A 231 21.99 -2.81 13.35
CA TYR A 231 20.55 -2.59 13.46
C TYR A 231 19.76 -3.71 12.79
N CYS A 232 20.13 -4.08 11.56
CA CYS A 232 19.42 -5.11 10.82
C CYS A 232 19.47 -6.47 11.52
N GLN A 233 20.63 -6.82 12.08
CA GLN A 233 20.80 -8.05 12.84
C GLN A 233 19.93 -8.06 14.10
N LYS A 234 19.87 -6.93 14.84
CA LYS A 234 19.04 -6.78 16.04
C LYS A 234 17.54 -6.84 15.74
N THR A 235 17.10 -6.16 14.68
CA THR A 235 15.66 -5.97 14.38
C THR A 235 15.07 -7.14 13.58
N PHE A 236 15.82 -7.70 12.62
CA PHE A 236 15.31 -8.72 11.69
C PHE A 236 16.01 -10.08 11.83
N GLY A 237 17.25 -10.10 12.31
CA GLY A 237 18.12 -11.28 12.32
C GLY A 237 17.67 -12.43 13.22
N GLN A 238 16.70 -12.23 14.11
CA GLN A 238 16.12 -13.30 14.93
C GLN A 238 15.21 -14.25 14.14
N LYS A 239 14.78 -13.88 12.92
CA LYS A 239 13.92 -14.72 12.08
C LYS A 239 14.77 -15.74 11.31
N LYS A 240 14.38 -17.03 11.37
CA LYS A 240 15.10 -18.14 10.74
C LYS A 240 15.26 -18.01 9.22
N ASN A 241 14.40 -17.24 8.56
CA ASN A 241 14.43 -16.99 7.12
C ASN A 241 15.01 -15.61 6.77
N VAL A 242 15.84 -15.03 7.63
CA VAL A 242 16.55 -13.76 7.38
C VAL A 242 18.05 -13.99 7.46
N LEU A 243 18.78 -13.46 6.48
CA LEU A 243 20.24 -13.41 6.45
C LEU A 243 20.67 -11.95 6.28
N VAL A 244 21.57 -11.46 7.13
CA VAL A 244 22.20 -10.14 6.96
C VAL A 244 23.58 -10.35 6.32
N THR A 245 23.95 -9.53 5.32
CA THR A 245 25.25 -9.66 4.68
C THR A 245 26.40 -9.31 5.64
N PRO A 246 27.56 -9.98 5.53
CA PRO A 246 28.67 -9.77 6.46
C PRO A 246 29.37 -8.43 6.22
N ASP A 247 30.02 -7.87 7.24
CA ASP A 247 30.77 -6.60 7.12
C ASP A 247 31.93 -6.65 6.12
N SER A 248 32.43 -7.84 5.81
CA SER A 248 33.49 -8.04 4.81
C SER A 248 33.03 -7.78 3.36
N PHE A 249 31.73 -7.62 3.11
CA PHE A 249 31.21 -7.35 1.78
C PHE A 249 31.44 -5.90 1.38
N THR A 250 31.99 -5.71 0.18
CA THR A 250 32.09 -4.40 -0.46
C THR A 250 30.72 -3.96 -0.98
N PRO A 251 30.52 -2.66 -1.29
CA PRO A 251 29.30 -2.20 -1.96
C PRO A 251 29.01 -2.95 -3.27
N ALA A 252 30.04 -3.46 -3.97
CA ALA A 252 29.84 -4.25 -5.18
C ALA A 252 29.27 -5.65 -4.87
N ASP A 253 29.73 -6.28 -3.78
CA ASP A 253 29.20 -7.57 -3.31
C ASP A 253 27.72 -7.43 -2.86
N ASP A 254 27.43 -6.39 -2.10
CA ASP A 254 26.08 -6.06 -1.63
C ASP A 254 25.12 -5.74 -2.80
N LEU A 255 25.58 -5.01 -3.82
CA LEU A 255 24.77 -4.74 -5.02
C LEU A 255 24.53 -6.01 -5.85
N ALA A 256 25.54 -6.89 -5.95
CA ALA A 256 25.42 -8.17 -6.63
C ALA A 256 24.45 -9.13 -5.91
N ILE A 257 24.41 -9.13 -4.57
CA ILE A 257 23.40 -9.86 -3.79
C ILE A 257 21.99 -9.45 -4.20
N LEU A 258 21.71 -8.13 -4.25
CA LEU A 258 20.40 -7.62 -4.63
C LEU A 258 20.04 -8.01 -6.07
N ALA A 259 20.99 -7.88 -7.00
CA ALA A 259 20.78 -8.21 -8.41
C ALA A 259 20.56 -9.72 -8.66
N LEU A 260 21.09 -10.60 -7.80
CA LEU A 260 20.89 -12.05 -7.90
C LEU A 260 19.59 -12.54 -7.23
N CYS A 261 18.95 -11.72 -6.39
CA CYS A 261 17.68 -12.07 -5.77
C CYS A 261 16.53 -12.07 -6.78
N LYS A 262 15.56 -12.96 -6.56
CA LYS A 262 14.38 -13.08 -7.43
C LYS A 262 13.40 -11.93 -7.24
N HIS A 263 13.29 -11.40 -6.03
CA HIS A 263 12.47 -10.23 -5.69
C HIS A 263 13.31 -9.23 -4.91
N THR A 264 12.85 -7.97 -4.83
CA THR A 264 13.57 -6.93 -4.08
C THR A 264 12.61 -6.07 -3.27
N ILE A 265 12.96 -5.81 -2.01
CA ILE A 265 12.39 -4.77 -1.15
C ILE A 265 13.45 -3.69 -1.03
N LEU A 266 13.11 -2.43 -1.28
CA LEU A 266 14.07 -1.33 -1.19
C LEU A 266 13.52 -0.14 -0.42
N THR A 267 14.31 0.30 0.57
CA THR A 267 14.14 1.59 1.25
C THR A 267 14.81 2.71 0.44
N ALA A 268 14.72 3.93 0.98
CA ALA A 268 15.23 5.16 0.39
C ALA A 268 16.66 5.07 -0.19
N GLY A 269 16.88 5.73 -1.33
CA GLY A 269 18.18 5.89 -1.97
C GLY A 269 18.39 5.13 -3.29
N THR A 270 19.44 5.51 -4.02
CA THR A 270 19.74 4.99 -5.38
C THR A 270 20.38 3.61 -5.39
N PHE A 271 20.98 3.16 -4.29
CA PHE A 271 21.70 1.89 -4.24
C PHE A 271 20.77 0.68 -4.43
N GLY A 272 19.68 0.61 -3.64
CA GLY A 272 18.67 -0.43 -3.78
C GLY A 272 17.94 -0.39 -5.13
N TRP A 273 17.76 0.81 -5.70
CA TRP A 273 17.19 1.00 -7.03
C TRP A 273 18.02 0.28 -8.10
N TRP A 274 19.35 0.44 -8.07
CA TRP A 274 20.26 -0.23 -9.01
C TRP A 274 20.32 -1.74 -8.79
N GLY A 275 20.25 -2.21 -7.54
CA GLY A 275 20.16 -3.64 -7.24
C GLY A 275 18.94 -4.28 -7.92
N ALA A 276 17.77 -3.64 -7.80
CA ALA A 276 16.54 -4.10 -8.45
C ALA A 276 16.59 -3.98 -9.99
N PHE A 277 17.14 -2.89 -10.53
CA PHE A 277 17.24 -2.67 -11.97
C PHE A 277 18.17 -3.68 -12.66
N LEU A 278 19.31 -4.00 -12.04
CA LEU A 278 20.30 -4.97 -12.56
C LEU A 278 19.86 -6.43 -12.44
N SER A 279 18.75 -6.71 -11.75
CA SER A 279 18.23 -8.08 -11.64
C SER A 279 18.00 -8.70 -13.02
N HIS A 280 18.53 -9.92 -13.20
CA HIS A 280 18.53 -10.59 -14.51
C HIS A 280 17.13 -11.03 -14.95
N ASN A 281 16.20 -11.21 -14.02
CA ASN A 281 14.85 -11.67 -14.30
C ASN A 281 13.83 -10.59 -13.95
N ARG A 282 13.29 -9.88 -14.96
CA ARG A 282 12.19 -8.91 -14.81
C ARG A 282 10.89 -9.52 -14.24
N SER A 283 10.85 -10.83 -13.97
CA SER A 283 9.70 -11.52 -13.37
C SER A 283 9.53 -11.26 -11.87
N GLY A 284 10.55 -10.67 -11.23
CA GLY A 284 10.55 -10.36 -9.81
C GLY A 284 9.73 -9.12 -9.45
N ASP A 285 8.81 -9.25 -8.50
CA ASP A 285 8.25 -8.06 -7.83
C ASP A 285 9.34 -7.24 -7.13
N VAL A 286 9.32 -5.93 -7.37
CA VAL A 286 10.14 -4.93 -6.67
C VAL A 286 9.20 -4.07 -5.83
N LEU A 287 9.38 -4.05 -4.51
CA LEU A 287 8.54 -3.32 -3.56
C LEU A 287 9.33 -2.16 -2.94
N THR A 288 8.75 -0.95 -2.92
CA THR A 288 9.38 0.25 -2.34
C THR A 288 8.36 1.12 -1.61
N ASP A 289 8.74 1.75 -0.48
CA ASP A 289 8.04 2.91 0.12
C ASP A 289 8.73 4.25 -0.16
N SER A 290 9.86 4.18 -0.86
CA SER A 290 10.74 5.31 -1.12
C SER A 290 10.07 6.25 -2.13
N LYS A 291 9.87 7.50 -1.73
CA LYS A 291 9.60 8.57 -2.69
C LYS A 291 10.93 9.03 -3.30
N PRO A 292 10.93 9.65 -4.49
CA PRO A 292 12.12 10.35 -5.01
C PRO A 292 12.61 11.50 -4.09
N ASP A 293 11.74 11.95 -3.18
CA ASP A 293 11.88 13.14 -2.32
C ASP A 293 12.82 12.92 -1.13
N HIS A 294 14.12 13.16 -1.35
CA HIS A 294 15.13 13.04 -0.29
C HIS A 294 16.08 14.23 -0.18
N THR A 295 15.82 15.39 -0.79
CA THR A 295 16.46 16.70 -0.51
C THR A 295 15.58 17.87 -0.99
N PRO A 296 15.80 19.12 -0.55
CA PRO A 296 15.15 20.30 -1.15
C PRO A 296 15.42 20.48 -2.66
N LEU A 297 16.46 19.84 -3.21
CA LEU A 297 16.77 19.82 -4.65
C LEU A 297 15.84 18.87 -5.43
N ASP A 298 15.11 17.99 -4.74
CA ASP A 298 14.29 16.91 -5.31
C ASP A 298 12.78 17.23 -5.34
N ALA A 299 12.37 18.45 -4.97
CA ALA A 299 10.96 18.86 -4.88
C ALA A 299 10.17 18.71 -6.21
N ASN A 300 10.87 18.62 -7.34
CA ASN A 300 10.29 18.49 -8.68
C ASN A 300 10.46 17.08 -9.31
N CYS A 301 10.92 16.09 -8.55
CA CYS A 301 11.09 14.72 -9.05
C CYS A 301 9.73 14.02 -9.21
N ARG A 302 9.35 13.69 -10.46
CA ARG A 302 8.19 12.82 -10.69
C ARG A 302 8.57 11.37 -10.44
N GLN A 303 7.71 10.66 -9.72
CA GLN A 303 7.90 9.24 -9.42
C GLN A 303 8.07 8.40 -10.69
N ASP A 304 7.28 8.68 -11.73
CA ASP A 304 7.35 8.00 -13.03
C ASP A 304 8.61 8.33 -13.84
N ASP A 305 9.32 9.41 -13.50
CA ASP A 305 10.62 9.74 -14.12
C ASP A 305 11.76 8.98 -13.44
N TYR A 306 11.64 8.72 -12.14
CA TYR A 306 12.66 8.05 -11.32
C TYR A 306 12.51 6.52 -11.33
N PHE A 307 11.30 6.01 -11.20
CA PHE A 307 11.03 4.58 -11.06
C PHE A 307 10.50 3.97 -12.37
N PRO A 308 11.10 2.85 -12.83
CA PRO A 308 10.58 2.12 -13.98
C PRO A 308 9.19 1.54 -13.69
N PRO A 309 8.36 1.32 -14.72
CA PRO A 309 6.95 0.95 -14.53
C PRO A 309 6.71 -0.41 -13.84
N TRP A 310 7.73 -1.27 -13.75
CA TRP A 310 7.62 -2.55 -13.04
C TRP A 310 7.97 -2.46 -11.54
N PHE A 311 8.46 -1.31 -11.07
CA PHE A 311 8.67 -1.09 -9.64
C PHE A 311 7.31 -0.81 -9.00
N LYS A 312 6.92 -1.67 -8.06
CA LYS A 312 5.66 -1.54 -7.36
C LYS A 312 5.89 -0.78 -6.08
N PHE A 313 5.14 0.28 -5.90
CA PHE A 313 5.07 0.91 -4.60
C PHE A 313 4.23 0.01 -3.73
N LEU A 314 4.87 -0.53 -2.70
CA LEU A 314 4.08 -1.00 -1.57
C LEU A 314 3.59 0.30 -0.97
N ASN A 315 2.40 0.73 -1.39
CA ASN A 315 1.80 1.92 -0.81
C ASN A 315 1.95 1.74 0.71
N ASN A 316 2.66 2.66 1.36
CA ASN A 316 2.30 3.02 2.71
C ASN A 316 0.86 3.56 2.61
N THR A 317 -0.12 2.66 2.47
CA THR A 317 -1.52 2.92 2.77
C THR A 317 -1.73 3.06 4.28
N ASN A 318 -0.66 3.38 5.02
CA ASN A 318 -0.68 4.02 6.33
C ASN A 318 0.01 5.40 6.37
N SER A 319 0.50 6.00 5.27
CA SER A 319 1.01 7.39 5.38
C SER A 319 1.08 8.31 4.14
N ASN A 320 0.83 7.91 2.88
CA ASN A 320 1.06 8.88 1.78
C ASN A 320 0.29 8.71 0.46
N ILE A 321 -1.03 8.45 0.53
CA ILE A 321 -1.97 8.88 -0.53
C ILE A 321 -2.60 10.20 -0.05
N LEU A 322 -1.89 11.30 -0.21
CA LEU A 322 -2.41 12.65 -0.06
C LEU A 322 -1.75 13.56 -1.09
N SER A 323 -2.17 13.41 -2.34
CA SER A 323 -2.27 14.54 -3.25
C SER A 323 -3.68 14.54 -3.82
N ASN A 324 -4.64 14.60 -2.89
CA ASN A 324 -5.98 15.19 -2.95
C ASN A 324 -6.73 14.76 -1.67
N ASN A 325 -6.59 15.56 -0.61
CA ASN A 325 -7.43 15.64 0.60
C ASN A 325 -8.33 14.43 0.94
N GLU A 326 -7.86 13.56 1.84
CA GLU A 326 -8.59 13.02 3.02
C GLU A 326 -7.77 11.89 3.68
N GLN A 327 -7.09 12.18 4.78
CA GLN A 327 -6.47 11.16 5.62
C GLN A 327 -7.60 10.46 6.38
N TYR A 328 -7.81 9.17 6.15
CA TYR A 328 -8.78 8.40 6.94
C TYR A 328 -8.24 8.21 8.35
N THR A 329 -9.00 8.67 9.34
CA THR A 329 -8.68 8.49 10.76
C THR A 329 -9.56 7.44 11.41
N THR A 330 -10.51 6.88 10.64
CA THR A 330 -11.51 5.94 11.11
C THR A 330 -11.46 4.61 10.36
N THR A 331 -11.42 3.50 11.09
CA THR A 331 -11.68 2.15 10.55
C THR A 331 -13.11 1.74 10.81
N VAL A 332 -13.83 1.37 9.75
CA VAL A 332 -15.16 0.76 9.86
C VAL A 332 -15.00 -0.74 10.09
N VAL A 333 -15.79 -1.30 10.99
CA VAL A 333 -15.81 -2.73 11.30
C VAL A 333 -17.20 -3.27 11.01
N ILE A 334 -17.27 -4.35 10.23
CA ILE A 334 -18.52 -5.06 9.98
C ILE A 334 -18.33 -6.56 10.17
N ALA A 335 -19.44 -7.26 10.40
CA ALA A 335 -19.49 -8.71 10.44
C ALA A 335 -20.62 -9.24 9.57
N TYR A 336 -20.35 -10.29 8.81
CA TYR A 336 -21.33 -11.00 8.01
C TYR A 336 -21.18 -12.51 8.17
N PHE A 337 -22.10 -13.08 8.95
CA PHE A 337 -22.27 -14.52 9.14
C PHE A 337 -23.73 -14.86 8.85
N PRO A 338 -24.06 -15.47 7.70
CA PRO A 338 -25.44 -15.79 7.37
C PRO A 338 -25.99 -16.82 8.36
N LEU A 339 -27.16 -16.50 8.92
CA LEU A 339 -27.84 -17.34 9.92
C LEU A 339 -28.74 -18.38 9.26
N SER A 340 -28.94 -19.51 9.94
CA SER A 340 -29.91 -20.56 9.59
C SER A 340 -31.34 -20.01 9.53
N LYS A 341 -31.68 -19.11 10.46
CA LYS A 341 -32.94 -18.35 10.53
C LYS A 341 -32.61 -16.87 10.61
N SER A 342 -32.88 -16.12 9.54
CA SER A 342 -32.63 -14.68 9.46
C SER A 342 -33.93 -13.88 9.27
N LYS A 343 -33.97 -12.65 9.78
CA LYS A 343 -35.11 -11.73 9.62
C LYS A 343 -35.36 -11.30 8.17
N TYR A 344 -34.29 -11.26 7.37
CA TYR A 344 -34.31 -10.88 5.96
C TYR A 344 -33.62 -11.95 5.12
N ASN A 345 -33.94 -12.02 3.83
CA ASN A 345 -33.35 -13.03 2.95
C ASN A 345 -31.90 -12.68 2.57
N LYS A 346 -31.14 -13.66 2.05
CA LYS A 346 -29.73 -13.48 1.68
C LYS A 346 -29.52 -12.35 0.65
N GLY A 347 -30.40 -12.22 -0.34
CA GLY A 347 -30.31 -11.19 -1.37
C GLY A 347 -30.46 -9.76 -0.82
N GLN A 348 -31.32 -9.57 0.18
CA GLN A 348 -31.47 -8.27 0.86
C GLN A 348 -30.19 -7.87 1.59
N TYR A 349 -29.59 -8.78 2.37
CA TYR A 349 -28.32 -8.50 3.04
C TYR A 349 -27.18 -8.23 2.05
N GLN A 350 -27.14 -8.96 0.93
CA GLN A 350 -26.16 -8.75 -0.12
C GLN A 350 -26.30 -7.34 -0.73
N LEU A 351 -27.52 -6.88 -1.00
CA LEU A 351 -27.77 -5.52 -1.48
C LEU A 351 -27.29 -4.45 -0.48
N TRP A 352 -27.52 -4.67 0.82
CA TRP A 352 -27.10 -3.72 1.86
C TRP A 352 -25.59 -3.68 2.00
N LEU A 353 -24.93 -4.83 1.93
CA LEU A 353 -23.48 -4.94 1.90
C LEU A 353 -22.91 -4.33 0.63
N GLU A 354 -23.55 -4.48 -0.53
CA GLU A 354 -23.12 -3.84 -1.76
C GLU A 354 -23.21 -2.30 -1.67
N ASN A 355 -24.31 -1.77 -1.10
CA ASN A 355 -24.47 -0.33 -0.89
C ASN A 355 -23.38 0.26 0.01
N LEU A 356 -22.98 -0.46 1.07
CA LEU A 356 -21.86 -0.06 1.93
C LEU A 356 -20.52 -0.30 1.25
N LEU A 357 -20.18 -1.58 1.01
CA LEU A 357 -18.84 -2.01 0.62
C LEU A 357 -18.46 -1.55 -0.79
N GLY A 358 -19.43 -1.50 -1.70
CA GLY A 358 -19.21 -1.10 -3.10
C GLY A 358 -18.90 0.38 -3.29
N PHE A 359 -19.33 1.23 -2.36
CA PHE A 359 -19.21 2.69 -2.49
C PHE A 359 -18.27 3.30 -1.46
N CYS A 360 -18.35 2.85 -0.19
CA CYS A 360 -17.56 3.40 0.90
C CYS A 360 -16.07 3.26 0.65
N GLN A 361 -15.35 4.37 0.62
CA GLN A 361 -13.92 4.40 0.40
C GLN A 361 -13.09 4.21 1.69
N SER A 362 -13.70 4.33 2.87
CA SER A 362 -12.98 4.23 4.14
C SER A 362 -12.34 2.85 4.33
N PRO A 363 -11.29 2.75 5.17
CA PRO A 363 -10.75 1.48 5.61
C PRO A 363 -11.83 0.63 6.30
N ILE A 364 -11.98 -0.62 5.86
CA ILE A 364 -12.97 -1.56 6.43
C ILE A 364 -12.31 -2.87 6.85
N ILE A 365 -12.59 -3.31 8.07
CA ILE A 365 -12.34 -4.67 8.54
C ILE A 365 -13.64 -5.47 8.43
N ILE A 366 -13.58 -6.62 7.77
CA ILE A 366 -14.74 -7.47 7.48
C ILE A 366 -14.53 -8.84 8.12
N TYR A 367 -15.38 -9.16 9.11
CA TYR A 367 -15.45 -10.50 9.70
C TYR A 367 -16.45 -11.33 8.92
N THR A 368 -16.02 -12.47 8.40
CA THR A 368 -16.89 -13.37 7.63
C THR A 368 -16.28 -14.76 7.57
N SER A 369 -17.00 -15.77 7.06
CA SER A 369 -16.42 -17.09 6.82
C SER A 369 -15.62 -17.11 5.51
N ILE A 370 -14.72 -18.10 5.39
CA ILE A 370 -13.91 -18.28 4.17
C ILE A 370 -14.75 -18.42 2.89
N GLU A 371 -15.97 -18.94 3.02
CA GLU A 371 -16.94 -19.11 1.91
C GLU A 371 -17.40 -17.76 1.33
N TYR A 372 -17.65 -16.76 2.19
CA TYR A 372 -18.22 -15.47 1.76
C TYR A 372 -17.16 -14.41 1.45
N GLN A 373 -15.89 -14.65 1.81
CA GLN A 373 -14.79 -13.73 1.50
C GLN A 373 -14.72 -13.35 0.01
N PRO A 374 -14.75 -14.28 -0.97
CA PRO A 374 -14.64 -13.92 -2.39
C PRO A 374 -15.76 -12.98 -2.86
N ILE A 375 -16.99 -13.20 -2.37
CA ILE A 375 -18.17 -12.38 -2.72
C ILE A 375 -17.99 -10.96 -2.18
N LEU A 376 -17.63 -10.82 -0.91
CA LEU A 376 -17.46 -9.50 -0.28
C LEU A 376 -16.21 -8.78 -0.82
N GLN A 377 -15.18 -9.53 -1.20
CA GLN A 377 -13.99 -9.00 -1.86
C GLN A 377 -14.32 -8.43 -3.24
N GLN A 378 -15.28 -9.01 -3.97
CA GLN A 378 -15.73 -8.47 -5.25
C GLN A 378 -16.35 -7.07 -5.10
N PHE A 379 -17.17 -6.83 -4.06
CA PHE A 379 -17.71 -5.51 -3.79
C PHE A 379 -16.61 -4.48 -3.51
N ARG A 380 -15.51 -4.88 -2.88
CA ARG A 380 -14.37 -4.00 -2.57
C ARG A 380 -13.19 -4.12 -3.53
N ARG A 381 -13.39 -4.62 -4.76
CA ARG A 381 -12.28 -4.81 -5.73
C ARG A 381 -11.44 -3.55 -5.95
N ASN A 382 -12.09 -2.39 -5.97
CA ASN A 382 -11.44 -1.08 -6.17
C ASN A 382 -10.85 -0.48 -4.88
N ASN A 383 -11.11 -1.09 -3.73
CA ASN A 383 -10.67 -0.66 -2.40
C ASN A 383 -9.91 -1.77 -1.65
N SER A 384 -9.26 -2.68 -2.38
CA SER A 384 -8.60 -3.86 -1.82
C SER A 384 -7.53 -3.51 -0.77
N LEU A 385 -6.76 -2.43 -0.99
CA LEU A 385 -5.76 -1.93 -0.04
C LEU A 385 -6.35 -1.32 1.24
N ARG A 386 -7.65 -0.95 1.21
CA ARG A 386 -8.43 -0.41 2.34
C ARG A 386 -9.45 -1.44 2.84
N THR A 387 -9.11 -2.72 2.71
CA THR A 387 -9.97 -3.84 3.12
C THR A 387 -9.13 -4.90 3.81
N HIS A 388 -9.55 -5.31 5.00
CA HIS A 388 -8.91 -6.39 5.74
C HIS A 388 -9.96 -7.43 6.11
N PHE A 389 -9.74 -8.68 5.72
CA PHE A 389 -10.66 -9.79 6.01
C PHE A 389 -10.17 -10.57 7.22
N ILE A 390 -11.09 -10.89 8.13
CA ILE A 390 -10.87 -11.81 9.23
C ILE A 390 -11.79 -13.00 9.02
N VAL A 391 -11.18 -14.11 8.60
CA VAL A 391 -11.83 -15.37 8.22
C VAL A 391 -11.45 -16.53 9.14
N GLU A 392 -10.98 -16.20 10.34
CA GLU A 392 -10.60 -17.17 11.39
C GLU A 392 -11.81 -17.93 11.96
N TYR A 393 -13.02 -17.42 11.75
CA TYR A 393 -14.28 -17.95 12.31
C TYR A 393 -15.27 -18.23 11.19
N ASN A 394 -15.90 -19.41 11.19
CA ASN A 394 -17.00 -19.71 10.26
C ASN A 394 -18.34 -19.15 10.77
N SER A 395 -18.46 -18.89 12.07
CA SER A 395 -19.64 -18.34 12.72
C SER A 395 -19.27 -17.56 13.98
N SER A 396 -20.10 -16.60 14.38
CA SER A 396 -19.96 -15.89 15.66
C SER A 396 -19.93 -16.85 16.87
N LEU A 397 -20.52 -18.05 16.75
CA LEU A 397 -20.48 -19.09 17.78
C LEU A 397 -19.07 -19.60 18.10
N GLU A 398 -18.16 -19.53 17.14
CA GLU A 398 -16.78 -20.02 17.29
C GLU A 398 -15.86 -19.00 17.97
N MET A 399 -16.30 -17.74 18.08
CA MET A 399 -15.50 -16.67 18.66
C MET A 399 -15.23 -16.96 20.15
N PRO A 400 -13.99 -16.80 20.65
CA PRO A 400 -13.58 -17.30 21.96
C PRO A 400 -14.48 -16.90 23.15
N PRO A 401 -14.92 -15.64 23.32
CA PRO A 401 -15.82 -15.30 24.42
C PRO A 401 -17.22 -15.90 24.21
N ILE A 402 -17.68 -16.00 22.98
CA ILE A 402 -19.03 -16.46 22.63
C ILE A 402 -19.16 -17.97 22.78
N LYS A 403 -18.13 -18.73 22.37
CA LYS A 403 -18.08 -20.18 22.52
C LYS A 403 -18.31 -20.62 23.96
N LYS A 404 -17.84 -19.84 24.94
CA LYS A 404 -18.05 -20.09 26.38
C LYS A 404 -19.49 -19.82 26.83
N LEU A 405 -20.22 -18.95 26.11
CA LEU A 405 -21.59 -18.55 26.43
C LEU A 405 -22.64 -19.44 25.77
N VAL A 406 -22.28 -20.24 24.76
CA VAL A 406 -23.23 -21.10 24.01
C VAL A 406 -24.10 -21.98 24.93
N PRO A 407 -23.57 -22.72 25.92
CA PRO A 407 -24.42 -23.53 26.80
C PRO A 407 -25.44 -22.71 27.59
N ILE A 408 -25.06 -21.48 27.98
CA ILE A 408 -25.94 -20.56 28.70
C ILE A 408 -27.02 -20.01 27.76
N PHE A 409 -26.65 -19.68 26.52
CA PHE A 409 -27.59 -19.25 25.49
C PHE A 409 -28.64 -20.32 25.18
N GLU A 410 -28.22 -21.58 25.06
CA GLU A 410 -29.14 -22.72 24.85
C GLU A 410 -30.14 -22.85 26.01
N GLN A 411 -29.67 -22.73 27.26
CA GLN A 411 -30.55 -22.75 28.44
C GLN A 411 -31.53 -21.57 28.47
N GLN A 412 -31.03 -20.36 28.25
CA GLN A 412 -31.86 -19.14 28.31
C GLN A 412 -32.86 -19.07 27.15
N TYR A 413 -32.51 -19.59 25.97
CA TYR A 413 -33.39 -19.65 24.80
C TYR A 413 -34.69 -20.41 25.07
N LEU A 414 -34.63 -21.49 25.87
CA LEU A 414 -35.81 -22.28 26.23
C LEU A 414 -36.89 -21.43 26.96
N THR A 415 -36.44 -20.43 27.69
CA THR A 415 -37.27 -19.52 28.51
C THR A 415 -37.45 -18.13 27.90
N ASP A 416 -36.92 -17.89 26.69
CA ASP A 416 -37.03 -16.58 26.05
C ASP A 416 -38.47 -16.33 25.56
N PRO A 417 -39.17 -15.30 26.08
CA PRO A 417 -40.50 -14.94 25.59
C PRO A 417 -40.49 -14.51 24.11
N GLU A 418 -39.35 -14.08 23.58
CA GLU A 418 -39.17 -13.63 22.20
C GLU A 418 -38.56 -14.72 21.29
N ARG A 419 -38.49 -15.99 21.75
CA ARG A 419 -37.90 -17.13 21.01
C ARG A 419 -38.47 -17.38 19.61
N ALA A 420 -39.66 -16.86 19.32
CA ALA A 420 -40.27 -16.90 17.98
C ALA A 420 -39.42 -16.13 16.95
N TYR A 421 -38.76 -15.05 17.38
CA TYR A 421 -37.95 -14.16 16.56
C TYR A 421 -36.45 -14.25 16.87
N HIS A 422 -36.08 -14.86 17.99
CA HIS A 422 -34.70 -15.06 18.41
C HIS A 422 -34.18 -16.47 18.11
N SER A 423 -32.85 -16.60 18.13
CA SER A 423 -32.14 -17.88 18.09
C SER A 423 -30.81 -17.76 18.85
N VAL A 424 -30.21 -18.90 19.20
CA VAL A 424 -28.90 -18.93 19.86
C VAL A 424 -27.82 -18.28 18.98
N GLU A 425 -27.90 -18.47 17.66
CA GLU A 425 -26.97 -17.84 16.72
C GLU A 425 -27.14 -16.31 16.68
N LEU A 426 -28.37 -15.82 16.87
CA LEU A 426 -28.64 -14.39 16.95
C LEU A 426 -28.04 -13.78 18.23
N TYR A 427 -28.18 -14.46 19.38
CA TYR A 427 -27.53 -14.05 20.63
C TYR A 427 -26.01 -13.98 20.47
N ALA A 428 -25.43 -14.96 19.78
CA ALA A 428 -24.01 -15.02 19.48
C ALA A 428 -23.56 -13.83 18.63
N VAL A 429 -24.30 -13.47 17.55
CA VAL A 429 -23.99 -12.29 16.73
C VAL A 429 -24.03 -11.01 17.56
N TRP A 430 -25.06 -10.84 18.39
CA TRP A 430 -25.22 -9.67 19.25
C TRP A 430 -24.10 -9.52 20.27
N CYS A 431 -23.79 -10.59 21.00
CA CYS A 431 -22.72 -10.56 22.02
C CYS A 431 -21.31 -10.52 21.41
N ALA A 432 -21.13 -10.92 20.14
CA ALA A 432 -19.84 -10.90 19.47
C ALA A 432 -19.35 -9.50 19.10
N LYS A 433 -20.24 -8.51 18.95
CA LYS A 433 -19.89 -7.17 18.42
C LYS A 433 -18.77 -6.50 19.22
N SER A 434 -18.84 -6.55 20.55
CA SER A 434 -17.82 -5.98 21.44
C SER A 434 -16.45 -6.68 21.27
N PHE A 435 -16.44 -8.00 21.10
CA PHE A 435 -15.21 -8.75 20.81
C PHE A 435 -14.67 -8.43 19.42
N ILE A 436 -15.52 -8.43 18.40
CA ILE A 436 -15.18 -8.10 17.00
C ILE A 436 -14.53 -6.72 16.92
N LEU A 437 -15.13 -5.72 17.58
CA LEU A 437 -14.61 -4.36 17.59
C LEU A 437 -13.27 -4.27 18.35
N ASN A 438 -13.16 -4.92 19.51
CA ASN A 438 -11.90 -4.95 20.27
C ASN A 438 -10.76 -5.66 19.54
N ARG A 439 -11.04 -6.81 18.91
CA ARG A 439 -10.05 -7.52 18.11
C ARG A 439 -9.58 -6.69 16.91
N SER A 440 -10.49 -5.92 16.32
CA SER A 440 -10.18 -4.98 15.24
C SER A 440 -9.25 -3.87 15.69
N VAL A 441 -9.45 -3.36 16.91
CA VAL A 441 -8.58 -2.39 17.56
C VAL A 441 -7.19 -2.96 17.84
N GLU A 442 -7.10 -4.19 18.35
CA GLU A 442 -5.81 -4.85 18.61
C GLU A 442 -5.00 -5.10 17.34
N LEU A 443 -5.67 -5.41 16.24
CA LEU A 443 -5.03 -5.63 14.93
C LEU A 443 -4.62 -4.32 14.26
N ASN A 444 -5.49 -3.30 14.31
CA ASN A 444 -5.35 -1.99 13.68
C ASN A 444 -4.53 -1.97 12.36
N PRO A 445 -4.91 -2.76 11.35
CA PRO A 445 -4.12 -2.90 10.12
C PRO A 445 -3.91 -1.57 9.37
N PHE A 446 -4.84 -0.62 9.57
CA PHE A 446 -4.85 0.69 8.91
C PHE A 446 -4.28 1.83 9.76
N GLN A 447 -3.81 1.54 10.98
CA GLN A 447 -3.26 2.54 11.92
C GLN A 447 -4.16 3.75 12.14
N THR A 448 -5.48 3.53 12.17
CA THR A 448 -6.47 4.57 12.40
C THR A 448 -6.62 4.87 13.88
N LYS A 449 -7.10 6.07 14.20
CA LYS A 449 -7.35 6.52 15.58
C LYS A 449 -8.70 6.05 16.11
N TYR A 450 -9.70 6.03 15.23
CA TYR A 450 -11.09 5.76 15.57
C TYR A 450 -11.55 4.43 14.95
N PHE A 451 -12.47 3.77 15.64
CA PHE A 451 -13.07 2.52 15.20
C PHE A 451 -14.58 2.62 15.33
N LEU A 452 -15.28 2.15 14.29
CA LEU A 452 -16.73 2.24 14.21
C LEU A 452 -17.29 0.89 13.74
N TYR A 453 -17.91 0.15 14.65
CA TYR A 453 -18.74 -1.00 14.27
C TYR A 453 -20.05 -0.51 13.69
N ILE A 454 -20.47 -1.08 12.56
CA ILE A 454 -21.74 -0.79 11.92
C ILE A 454 -22.44 -2.04 11.40
N ASP A 455 -23.74 -2.19 11.69
CA ASP A 455 -24.55 -3.21 11.04
C ASP A 455 -24.85 -2.82 9.58
N ALA A 456 -24.70 -3.76 8.65
CA ALA A 456 -24.97 -3.52 7.22
C ALA A 456 -26.39 -3.00 6.94
N GLY A 457 -27.34 -3.30 7.85
CA GLY A 457 -28.70 -2.79 7.79
C GLY A 457 -28.82 -1.26 7.82
N ALA A 458 -27.77 -0.52 8.19
CA ALA A 458 -27.73 0.94 8.06
C ALA A 458 -27.83 1.42 6.59
N PHE A 459 -27.42 0.56 5.64
CA PHE A 459 -27.32 0.87 4.21
C PHE A 459 -28.43 0.19 3.40
N ARG A 460 -29.62 0.07 4.01
CA ARG A 460 -30.74 -0.71 3.48
C ARG A 460 -31.39 -0.17 2.22
N SER A 461 -31.22 1.11 1.95
CA SER A 461 -31.79 1.80 0.79
C SER A 461 -30.73 1.92 -0.30
N SER A 462 -31.13 1.74 -1.56
CA SER A 462 -30.27 2.04 -2.70
C SER A 462 -29.81 3.51 -2.75
N ASN A 463 -30.51 4.39 -2.03
CA ASN A 463 -30.12 5.80 -1.89
C ASN A 463 -29.04 6.00 -0.81
N TYR A 464 -28.64 4.96 -0.06
CA TYR A 464 -27.65 5.06 1.01
C TYR A 464 -26.29 4.56 0.49
N ARG A 465 -25.77 5.25 -0.54
CA ARG A 465 -24.50 4.92 -1.20
C ARG A 465 -23.56 6.10 -1.04
N PHE A 466 -22.76 6.04 0.01
CA PHE A 466 -21.86 7.13 0.38
C PHE A 466 -20.42 6.72 0.07
N GLU A 467 -19.69 7.57 -0.65
CA GLU A 467 -18.28 7.37 -0.97
C GLU A 467 -17.38 7.77 0.21
N ARG A 468 -17.69 8.90 0.86
CA ARG A 468 -16.91 9.47 1.97
C ARG A 468 -17.58 9.24 3.32
N TRP A 469 -17.82 7.97 3.61
CA TRP A 469 -18.48 7.54 4.84
C TRP A 469 -17.57 6.67 5.71
N PRO A 470 -17.54 6.86 7.04
CA PRO A 470 -18.15 7.98 7.74
C PRO A 470 -17.39 9.29 7.43
N TYR A 471 -18.06 10.43 7.59
CA TYR A 471 -17.41 11.73 7.36
C TYR A 471 -16.42 12.02 8.49
N GLU A 472 -15.13 12.05 8.16
CA GLU A 472 -14.03 12.12 9.14
C GLU A 472 -14.13 13.32 10.11
N PRO A 473 -14.45 14.56 9.68
CA PRO A 473 -14.61 15.69 10.62
C PRO A 473 -15.71 15.47 11.65
N SER A 474 -16.79 14.79 11.25
CA SER A 474 -17.88 14.42 12.16
C SER A 474 -17.43 13.37 13.18
N ILE A 475 -16.71 12.34 12.73
CA ILE A 475 -16.19 11.32 13.64
C ILE A 475 -15.18 11.92 14.62
N HIS A 476 -14.28 12.78 14.12
CA HIS A 476 -13.32 13.46 14.96
C HIS A 476 -14.00 14.31 16.04
N SER A 477 -15.00 15.12 15.68
CA SER A 477 -15.70 15.97 16.65
C SER A 477 -16.46 15.17 17.73
N ILE A 478 -17.01 14.00 17.37
CA ILE A 478 -17.75 13.15 18.30
C ILE A 478 -16.83 12.32 19.19
N LEU A 479 -15.74 11.77 18.66
CA LEU A 479 -14.90 10.78 19.36
C LEU A 479 -13.61 11.38 19.96
N ALA A 480 -13.25 12.63 19.67
CA ALA A 480 -12.05 13.25 20.20
C ALA A 480 -12.06 13.40 21.74
N ASN A 481 -13.24 13.47 22.36
CA ASN A 481 -13.38 13.58 23.82
C ASN A 481 -13.22 12.24 24.58
N ASN A 482 -12.78 11.18 23.90
CA ASN A 482 -12.48 9.87 24.48
C ASN A 482 -13.69 9.22 25.17
N ARG A 483 -14.87 9.35 24.55
CA ARG A 483 -16.13 8.70 24.97
C ARG A 483 -16.61 7.72 23.92
N LEU A 484 -17.34 6.70 24.37
CA LEU A 484 -17.97 5.71 23.51
C LEU A 484 -19.18 6.33 22.82
N LEU A 485 -19.36 6.10 21.53
CA LEU A 485 -20.54 6.48 20.77
C LEU A 485 -21.49 5.29 20.65
N LEU A 486 -22.75 5.49 21.06
CA LEU A 486 -23.84 4.55 20.89
C LEU A 486 -25.06 5.24 20.23
N GLY A 487 -25.95 4.47 19.62
CA GLY A 487 -27.21 4.97 19.06
C GLY A 487 -28.38 4.86 20.05
N MET A 488 -29.15 5.93 20.23
CA MET A 488 -30.33 5.99 21.10
C MET A 488 -31.59 6.20 20.26
N ILE A 489 -32.52 5.25 20.33
CA ILE A 489 -33.69 5.12 19.44
C ILE A 489 -35.03 5.42 20.11
N SER A 490 -35.06 5.60 21.43
CA SER A 490 -36.24 6.07 22.14
C SER A 490 -35.85 6.97 23.31
N PRO A 491 -36.77 7.80 23.82
CA PRO A 491 -36.51 8.61 25.00
C PRO A 491 -36.29 7.75 26.25
N LEU A 492 -35.49 8.25 27.19
CA LEU A 492 -35.24 7.58 28.46
C LEU A 492 -36.48 7.69 29.36
N SER A 493 -36.95 6.58 29.93
CA SER A 493 -38.05 6.65 30.90
C SER A 493 -37.67 7.50 32.12
N ARG A 494 -38.58 8.38 32.57
CA ARG A 494 -38.36 9.28 33.71
C ARG A 494 -37.91 8.58 34.99
N GLN A 495 -38.27 7.30 35.18
CA GLN A 495 -37.86 6.50 36.35
C GLN A 495 -36.33 6.31 36.47
N PHE A 496 -35.58 6.52 35.39
CA PHE A 496 -34.13 6.40 35.37
C PHE A 496 -33.42 7.74 35.59
N CYS A 497 -34.16 8.84 35.80
CA CYS A 497 -33.62 10.14 36.19
C CYS A 497 -33.85 10.38 37.70
N PRO A 498 -32.82 10.76 38.48
CA PRO A 498 -31.43 10.95 38.07
C PRO A 498 -30.70 9.63 37.78
N LEU A 499 -29.68 9.69 36.94
CA LEU A 499 -28.90 8.54 36.45
C LEU A 499 -28.11 7.86 37.59
N SER A 500 -28.80 7.00 38.34
CA SER A 500 -28.30 6.30 39.54
C SER A 500 -28.46 4.77 39.43
N TYR A 501 -28.67 4.29 38.20
CA TYR A 501 -28.73 2.87 37.92
C TYR A 501 -27.35 2.22 38.08
N THR A 502 -27.33 0.94 38.41
CA THR A 502 -26.11 0.13 38.37
C THR A 502 -26.43 -1.21 37.73
N VAL A 503 -25.48 -1.80 37.00
CA VAL A 503 -25.60 -3.13 36.40
C VAL A 503 -26.08 -4.20 37.39
N ASN A 504 -25.84 -4.02 38.70
CA ASN A 504 -26.32 -4.94 39.73
C ASN A 504 -27.85 -5.07 39.81
N LYS A 505 -28.61 -4.11 39.29
CA LYS A 505 -30.08 -4.13 39.21
C LYS A 505 -30.62 -4.98 38.04
N GLY A 506 -29.75 -5.49 37.16
CA GLY A 506 -30.10 -6.45 36.11
C GLY A 506 -30.28 -5.88 34.69
N PRO A 507 -30.75 -6.68 33.73
CA PRO A 507 -30.94 -6.24 32.35
C PRO A 507 -32.14 -5.30 32.21
N ILE A 508 -32.00 -4.23 31.41
CA ILE A 508 -33.10 -3.30 31.12
C ILE A 508 -33.70 -3.67 29.77
N ARG A 509 -34.87 -4.34 29.82
CA ARG A 509 -35.63 -4.78 28.65
C ARG A 509 -36.48 -3.63 28.07
N HIS A 510 -35.80 -2.62 27.54
CA HIS A 510 -36.42 -1.49 26.84
C HIS A 510 -35.63 -1.19 25.58
N ASP A 511 -36.32 -0.86 24.48
CA ASP A 511 -35.68 -0.50 23.21
C ASP A 511 -35.19 0.95 23.27
N LEU A 512 -34.15 1.20 24.08
CA LEU A 512 -33.53 2.50 24.34
C LEU A 512 -32.32 2.72 23.45
N ILE A 513 -31.32 1.84 23.58
CA ILE A 513 -30.10 1.84 22.78
C ILE A 513 -30.23 0.80 21.69
N GLU A 514 -29.79 1.13 20.49
CA GLU A 514 -29.71 0.18 19.38
C GLU A 514 -28.34 -0.53 19.33
N GLY A 515 -28.29 -1.74 18.78
CA GLY A 515 -27.10 -2.59 18.85
C GLY A 515 -26.18 -2.50 17.63
N GLY A 516 -26.50 -1.69 16.63
CA GLY A 516 -25.89 -1.62 15.32
C GLY A 516 -24.83 -0.53 15.14
N LEU A 517 -24.63 0.37 16.11
CA LEU A 517 -23.56 1.38 16.12
C LEU A 517 -22.77 1.31 17.44
N ILE A 518 -21.45 1.10 17.33
CA ILE A 518 -20.52 1.23 18.46
C ILE A 518 -19.25 1.93 17.95
N GLY A 519 -18.90 3.09 18.52
CA GLY A 519 -17.75 3.87 18.06
C GLY A 519 -16.85 4.36 19.18
N GLY A 520 -15.54 4.41 18.97
CA GLY A 520 -14.60 4.89 19.99
C GLY A 520 -13.15 4.95 19.53
N THR A 521 -12.30 5.47 20.40
CA THR A 521 -10.83 5.31 20.33
C THR A 521 -10.43 3.92 20.83
N SER A 522 -9.18 3.51 20.61
CA SER A 522 -8.63 2.25 21.11
C SER A 522 -8.94 2.01 22.60
N ASP A 523 -8.59 2.96 23.45
CA ASP A 523 -8.76 2.86 24.91
C ASP A 523 -10.24 2.74 25.32
N VAL A 524 -11.11 3.47 24.62
CA VAL A 524 -12.56 3.43 24.86
C VAL A 524 -13.15 2.09 24.48
N ILE A 525 -12.72 1.50 23.35
CA ILE A 525 -13.19 0.18 22.93
C ILE A 525 -12.70 -0.91 23.89
N HIS A 526 -11.43 -0.87 24.33
CA HIS A 526 -10.93 -1.81 25.35
C HIS A 526 -11.74 -1.73 26.65
N TRP A 527 -12.03 -0.52 27.12
CA TRP A 527 -12.88 -0.31 28.29
C TRP A 527 -14.29 -0.85 28.06
N TRP A 528 -14.92 -0.53 26.93
CA TRP A 528 -16.27 -1.00 26.60
C TRP A 528 -16.35 -2.52 26.60
N THR A 529 -15.41 -3.18 25.93
CA THR A 529 -15.40 -4.64 25.82
C THR A 529 -15.17 -5.31 27.16
N SER A 530 -14.31 -4.73 28.01
CA SER A 530 -14.12 -5.20 29.38
C SER A 530 -15.41 -5.09 30.18
N MET A 531 -16.05 -3.91 30.18
CA MET A 531 -17.31 -3.71 30.91
C MET A 531 -18.46 -4.58 30.39
N PHE A 532 -18.51 -4.81 29.08
CA PHE A 532 -19.53 -5.63 28.44
C PHE A 532 -19.46 -7.08 28.92
N TYR A 533 -18.28 -7.71 28.87
CA TYR A 533 -18.11 -9.08 29.31
C TYR A 533 -18.11 -9.24 30.83
N GLU A 534 -17.65 -8.25 31.59
CA GLU A 534 -17.83 -8.22 33.06
C GLU A 534 -19.32 -8.17 33.45
N THR A 535 -20.12 -7.37 32.73
CA THR A 535 -21.57 -7.31 32.95
C THR A 535 -22.24 -8.64 32.62
N ILE A 536 -21.83 -9.30 31.52
CA ILE A 536 -22.29 -10.66 31.20
C ILE A 536 -21.98 -11.63 32.34
N ASN A 537 -20.74 -11.65 32.84
CA ASN A 537 -20.34 -12.54 33.94
C ASN A 537 -21.13 -12.27 35.23
N ASN A 538 -21.35 -10.99 35.57
CA ASN A 538 -22.21 -10.58 36.70
C ASN A 538 -23.66 -11.04 36.52
N TYR A 539 -24.17 -11.05 35.29
CA TYR A 539 -25.56 -11.43 35.03
C TYR A 539 -25.72 -12.94 35.09
N ILE A 540 -24.75 -13.70 34.57
CA ILE A 540 -24.70 -15.16 34.69
C ILE A 540 -24.71 -15.57 36.17
N SER A 541 -23.88 -14.94 37.01
CA SER A 541 -23.80 -15.28 38.44
C SER A 541 -25.09 -15.01 39.23
N LYS A 542 -25.96 -14.15 38.69
CA LYS A 542 -27.28 -13.79 39.25
C LYS A 542 -28.46 -14.43 38.50
N ASN A 543 -28.17 -15.33 37.56
CA ASN A 543 -29.17 -15.96 36.70
C ASN A 543 -30.04 -14.97 35.91
N PHE A 544 -29.45 -13.84 35.49
CA PHE A 544 -30.10 -12.86 34.62
C PHE A 544 -29.94 -13.21 33.14
N PHE A 545 -30.94 -12.82 32.34
CA PHE A 545 -30.94 -13.03 30.90
C PHE A 545 -29.88 -12.16 30.19
N ILE A 546 -29.06 -12.79 29.34
CA ILE A 546 -27.98 -12.15 28.57
C ILE A 546 -28.16 -12.25 27.04
N GLY A 547 -29.23 -12.90 26.57
CA GLY A 547 -29.47 -13.16 25.14
C GLY A 547 -29.82 -11.94 24.28
N LYS A 548 -29.90 -10.72 24.82
CA LYS A 548 -30.18 -9.49 24.04
C LYS A 548 -29.15 -8.42 24.42
N ASP A 549 -28.28 -8.05 23.48
CA ASP A 549 -27.18 -7.09 23.68
C ASP A 549 -27.68 -5.72 24.18
N GLN A 550 -28.78 -5.21 23.61
CA GLN A 550 -29.38 -3.94 23.99
C GLN A 550 -29.68 -3.84 25.49
N CYS A 551 -30.12 -4.94 26.11
CA CYS A 551 -30.40 -4.97 27.55
C CYS A 551 -29.15 -4.75 28.40
N LEU A 552 -28.01 -5.28 27.94
CA LEU A 552 -26.69 -5.09 28.54
C LEU A 552 -26.19 -3.66 28.27
N MET A 553 -26.32 -3.19 27.03
CA MET A 553 -25.91 -1.85 26.63
C MET A 553 -26.63 -0.77 27.43
N ASN A 554 -27.94 -0.90 27.62
CA ASN A 554 -28.75 0.00 28.46
C ASN A 554 -28.22 0.06 29.89
N ALA A 555 -27.94 -1.10 30.50
CA ALA A 555 -27.47 -1.17 31.87
C ALA A 555 -26.06 -0.56 32.04
N ILE A 556 -25.15 -0.85 31.10
CA ILE A 556 -23.80 -0.28 31.10
C ILE A 556 -23.87 1.24 30.90
N ALA A 557 -24.70 1.71 29.97
CA ALA A 557 -24.83 3.13 29.70
C ALA A 557 -25.33 3.92 30.91
N LEU A 558 -26.36 3.41 31.59
CA LEU A 558 -26.89 4.05 32.80
C LEU A 558 -25.95 3.94 34.00
N THR A 559 -25.04 2.96 34.01
CA THR A 559 -24.02 2.82 35.06
C THR A 559 -22.82 3.74 34.83
N TYR A 560 -22.44 4.01 33.58
CA TYR A 560 -21.28 4.83 33.22
C TYR A 560 -21.62 6.00 32.29
N PRO A 561 -22.56 6.89 32.68
CA PRO A 561 -23.06 7.91 31.77
C PRO A 561 -21.99 8.90 31.30
N HIS A 562 -21.00 9.23 32.15
CA HIS A 562 -19.90 10.14 31.81
C HIS A 562 -18.91 9.63 30.75
N ARG A 563 -19.00 8.36 30.38
CA ARG A 563 -18.09 7.72 29.42
C ARG A 563 -18.71 7.59 28.02
N ILE A 564 -19.94 8.05 27.82
CA ILE A 564 -20.74 7.76 26.64
C ILE A 564 -21.30 9.04 26.02
N ASN A 565 -21.24 9.11 24.69
CA ASN A 565 -22.01 9.99 23.84
C ASN A 565 -23.15 9.19 23.20
N MET A 566 -24.36 9.75 23.20
CA MET A 566 -25.54 9.17 22.56
C MET A 566 -25.88 9.92 21.28
N MET A 567 -26.00 9.20 20.18
CA MET A 567 -26.61 9.69 18.94
C MET A 567 -28.13 9.46 18.98
N ILE A 568 -28.90 10.52 19.15
CA ILE A 568 -30.35 10.50 19.36
C ILE A 568 -31.08 10.43 18.01
N SER A 569 -31.38 9.22 17.55
CA SER A 569 -31.98 9.01 16.22
C SER A 569 -33.48 9.30 16.16
N PHE A 570 -34.22 9.13 17.27
CA PHE A 570 -35.67 9.39 17.33
C PHE A 570 -36.04 10.87 17.20
N ARG A 571 -35.06 11.77 17.32
CA ARG A 571 -35.22 13.20 17.07
C ARG A 571 -34.96 13.60 15.63
N THR A 572 -34.64 12.64 14.76
CA THR A 572 -34.20 12.90 13.39
C THR A 572 -35.22 12.37 12.39
N SER A 573 -35.22 12.97 11.20
CA SER A 573 -35.95 12.47 10.03
C SER A 573 -35.05 11.77 9.02
N CYS A 574 -33.85 11.35 9.44
CA CYS A 574 -32.84 10.71 8.61
C CYS A 574 -33.11 9.21 8.37
N GLY A 575 -34.31 8.88 7.92
CA GLY A 575 -34.74 7.50 7.70
C GLY A 575 -35.29 6.84 8.97
N ASN A 576 -35.21 5.51 9.03
CA ASN A 576 -35.73 4.75 10.17
C ASN A 576 -34.86 4.96 11.41
N ILE A 577 -35.47 5.18 12.58
CA ILE A 577 -34.76 5.46 13.85
C ILE A 577 -33.69 4.41 14.20
N TRP A 578 -33.90 3.14 13.84
CA TRP A 578 -32.96 2.05 14.08
C TRP A 578 -31.74 2.06 13.16
N PHE A 579 -31.72 2.90 12.12
CA PHE A 579 -30.71 2.88 11.05
C PHE A 579 -30.27 4.28 10.61
N ALA A 580 -30.78 5.33 11.28
CA ALA A 580 -30.53 6.71 10.92
C ALA A 580 -29.04 7.11 11.05
N PHE A 581 -28.24 6.36 11.80
CA PHE A 581 -26.81 6.59 11.94
C PHE A 581 -26.02 6.46 10.63
N GLY A 582 -26.46 5.60 9.70
CA GLY A 582 -25.87 5.50 8.36
C GLY A 582 -25.87 6.87 7.67
N PRO A 583 -27.05 7.45 7.39
CA PRO A 583 -27.13 8.78 6.81
C PRO A 583 -26.64 9.91 7.72
N LEU A 584 -26.82 9.84 9.05
CA LEU A 584 -26.36 10.90 9.97
C LEU A 584 -24.84 11.08 9.95
N LEU A 585 -24.08 10.00 9.77
CA LEU A 585 -22.62 10.03 9.67
C LEU A 585 -22.09 10.35 8.26
N ALA A 586 -22.97 10.53 7.26
CA ALA A 586 -22.59 10.97 5.93
C ALA A 586 -22.40 12.49 5.85
N ASN A 587 -21.56 12.95 4.92
CA ASN A 587 -21.37 14.39 4.72
C ASN A 587 -22.60 15.05 4.07
N GLN A 588 -22.76 16.36 4.26
CA GLN A 588 -23.92 17.10 3.76
C GLN A 588 -24.07 17.05 2.24
N ALA A 589 -22.96 17.13 1.49
CA ALA A 589 -22.98 17.13 0.04
C ALA A 589 -23.49 15.78 -0.52
N GLU A 590 -23.13 14.66 0.09
CA GLU A 590 -23.66 13.35 -0.28
C GLU A 590 -25.13 13.19 0.09
N LYS A 591 -25.54 13.67 1.27
CA LYS A 591 -26.97 13.68 1.66
C LYS A 591 -27.84 14.49 0.68
N GLN A 592 -27.34 15.63 0.20
CA GLN A 592 -28.05 16.48 -0.77
C GLN A 592 -28.16 15.80 -2.14
N LYS A 593 -27.09 15.15 -2.61
CA LYS A 593 -27.08 14.41 -3.89
C LYS A 593 -28.06 13.24 -3.91
N LEU A 594 -28.33 12.63 -2.75
CA LEU A 594 -29.15 11.42 -2.61
C LEU A 594 -30.61 11.71 -2.22
N ALA A 595 -31.05 12.97 -2.35
CA ALA A 595 -32.43 13.41 -2.16
C ALA A 595 -33.05 13.04 -0.80
N PHE A 596 -32.27 13.10 0.28
CA PHE A 596 -32.81 12.99 1.65
C PHE A 596 -33.79 14.14 1.96
N SER A 597 -34.61 14.00 3.03
CA SER A 597 -35.46 15.10 3.50
C SER A 597 -34.61 16.35 3.79
N ILE A 598 -35.15 17.55 3.53
CA ILE A 598 -34.45 18.83 3.78
C ILE A 598 -33.90 18.88 5.21
N THR A 599 -34.71 18.44 6.18
CA THR A 599 -34.32 18.32 7.58
C THR A 599 -33.11 17.40 7.78
N CYS A 600 -33.05 16.23 7.12
CA CYS A 600 -31.89 15.34 7.23
C CYS A 600 -30.64 15.88 6.52
N GLN A 601 -30.81 16.54 5.37
CA GLN A 601 -29.72 17.15 4.60
C GLN A 601 -28.96 18.19 5.43
N HIS A 602 -29.69 19.00 6.19
CA HIS A 602 -29.14 20.08 7.02
C HIS A 602 -28.93 19.72 8.49
N GLN A 603 -29.26 18.50 8.92
CA GLN A 603 -29.10 18.07 10.32
C GLN A 603 -27.65 18.20 10.76
N ASN A 604 -27.41 19.01 11.80
CA ASN A 604 -26.11 19.14 12.44
C ASN A 604 -25.94 18.02 13.48
N LEU A 605 -24.80 17.31 13.43
CA LEU A 605 -24.52 16.21 14.35
C LEU A 605 -24.39 16.66 15.81
N SER A 606 -23.92 17.88 16.05
CA SER A 606 -23.83 18.42 17.42
C SER A 606 -25.20 18.61 18.09
N GLU A 607 -26.29 18.62 17.33
CA GLU A 607 -27.66 18.73 17.88
C GLU A 607 -28.25 17.38 18.26
N VAL A 608 -27.72 16.30 17.70
CA VAL A 608 -28.22 14.93 17.86
C VAL A 608 -27.23 14.02 18.57
N VAL A 609 -26.00 14.49 18.84
CA VAL A 609 -25.03 13.76 19.66
C VAL A 609 -24.81 14.52 20.96
N ILE A 610 -25.12 13.88 22.10
CA ILE A 610 -24.96 14.49 23.41
C ILE A 610 -24.24 13.55 24.39
N PRO A 611 -23.46 14.09 25.35
CA PRO A 611 -23.05 13.39 26.56
C PRO A 611 -24.24 12.71 27.26
N PHE A 612 -24.15 11.42 27.57
CA PHE A 612 -25.28 10.69 28.15
C PHE A 612 -25.65 11.19 29.56
N GLU A 613 -24.69 11.69 30.33
CA GLU A 613 -24.95 12.30 31.64
C GLU A 613 -25.87 13.53 31.57
N ASN A 614 -25.98 14.15 30.40
CA ASN A 614 -26.84 15.31 30.18
C ASN A 614 -28.24 14.95 29.70
N ILE A 615 -28.57 13.66 29.52
CA ILE A 615 -29.85 13.21 28.95
C ILE A 615 -31.05 13.70 29.77
N CYS A 616 -30.93 13.70 31.11
CA CYS A 616 -32.00 14.10 32.02
C CYS A 616 -32.21 15.64 32.06
N ASN A 617 -31.35 16.43 31.42
CA ASN A 617 -31.42 17.89 31.42
C ASN A 617 -32.37 18.45 30.34
N ASP A 618 -32.76 17.64 29.36
CA ASP A 618 -33.68 18.03 28.27
C ASP A 618 -34.92 17.14 28.32
N SER A 619 -36.07 17.74 28.62
CA SER A 619 -37.35 17.03 28.76
C SER A 619 -37.78 16.31 27.48
N ARG A 620 -37.28 16.73 26.31
CA ARG A 620 -37.55 16.06 25.02
C ARG A 620 -36.88 14.69 24.89
N ASN A 621 -35.90 14.40 25.74
CA ASN A 621 -35.18 13.13 25.77
C ASN A 621 -35.75 12.15 26.80
N ILE A 622 -36.84 12.52 27.48
CA ILE A 622 -37.45 11.73 28.55
C ILE A 622 -38.90 11.41 28.18
N ILE A 623 -39.35 10.18 28.46
CA ILE A 623 -40.75 9.75 28.32
C ILE A 623 -41.37 9.33 29.66
#